data_AF-A0A8T4ZV79-F1
#
_entry.id   AF-A0A8T4ZV79-F1
#
_cell.length_a   1.000
_cell.length_b   1.000
_cell.length_c   1.000
_cell.angle_alpha   90.00
_cell.angle_beta   90.00
_cell.angle_gamma   90.00
#
_symmetry.space_group_name_H-M   'P 1'
#
loop_
_entity.id
_entity.type
_entity.pdbx_description
1 polymer ?
#
loop_
_entity_poly.entity_id
_entity_poly.type
_entity_poly.pdbx_seq_one_letter_code
_entity_poly.pdbx_strand_id
1 'polypeptide(L)' 'RRADLTREKYIYEVKAKRLSPNRAELKVRCQGGLYVKELVTGDDGRTNPSVSEILKCKAKPIKLDVLKVIMREG' A
#
# COMPACT_ATOMS: atom_id res chain seq x y z
N ARG A 1 -15.68 12.42 -6.60
CA ARG A 1 -15.06 12.50 -5.26
C ARG A 1 -15.85 11.58 -4.33
N ARG A 2 -15.21 10.60 -3.66
CA ARG A 2 -15.91 9.71 -2.71
C ARG A 2 -16.11 10.43 -1.38
N ALA A 3 -17.16 10.05 -0.64
CA ALA A 3 -17.40 10.52 0.73
C ALA A 3 -16.23 10.14 1.65
N ASP A 4 -15.89 11.06 2.55
CA ASP A 4 -14.87 10.89 3.59
C ASP A 4 -15.40 9.90 4.62
N LEU A 5 -14.97 8.64 4.48
CA LEU A 5 -15.42 7.53 5.28
C LEU A 5 -14.26 6.56 5.45
N THR A 6 -13.96 6.21 6.70
CA THR A 6 -13.02 5.16 7.06
C THR A 6 -13.51 3.83 6.52
N ARG A 7 -12.65 3.14 5.76
CA ARG A 7 -12.97 1.84 5.17
C ARG A 7 -11.89 0.84 5.52
N GLU A 8 -12.29 -0.30 6.05
CA GLU A 8 -11.39 -1.43 6.20
C GLU A 8 -11.10 -2.06 4.84
N LYS A 9 -9.83 -2.38 4.62
CA LYS A 9 -9.31 -3.04 3.42
C LYS A 9 -8.26 -4.06 3.85
N TYR A 10 -8.21 -5.18 3.14
CA TYR A 10 -7.31 -6.27 3.50
C TYR A 10 -6.04 -6.27 2.63
N ILE A 11 -4.91 -6.49 3.29
CA ILE A 11 -3.66 -6.89 2.65
C ILE A 11 -3.50 -8.39 2.91
N TYR A 12 -3.43 -9.17 1.85
CA TYR A 12 -3.34 -10.62 1.91
C TYR A 12 -1.90 -11.10 1.96
N GLU A 13 -0.97 -10.35 1.36
CA GLU A 13 0.44 -10.71 1.32
C GLU A 13 1.29 -9.48 1.01
N VAL A 14 2.47 -9.40 1.65
CA VAL A 14 3.51 -8.42 1.31
C VAL A 14 4.83 -9.16 1.19
N LYS A 15 5.53 -8.95 0.07
CA LYS A 15 6.95 -9.30 -0.07
C LYS A 15 7.75 -8.02 -0.21
N ALA A 16 8.81 -7.90 0.58
CA ALA A 16 9.70 -6.75 0.57
C ALA A 16 11.10 -7.16 0.12
N LYS A 17 11.71 -6.34 -0.74
CA LYS A 17 13.11 -6.48 -1.14
C LYS A 17 13.81 -5.14 -0.97
N ARG A 18 14.86 -5.10 -0.15
CA ARG A 18 15.72 -3.90 -0.06
C ARG A 18 16.52 -3.77 -1.36
N LEU A 19 16.50 -2.58 -1.97
CA LEU A 19 17.26 -2.28 -3.19
C LEU A 19 18.51 -1.43 -2.87
N SER A 20 18.41 -0.54 -1.89
CA SER A 20 19.50 0.30 -1.40
C SER A 20 19.22 0.70 0.06
N PRO A 21 20.10 1.47 0.72
CA PRO A 21 19.84 1.93 2.08
C PRO A 21 18.50 2.65 2.27
N ASN A 22 18.04 3.40 1.26
CA ASN A 22 16.83 4.23 1.27
C ASN A 22 15.78 3.83 0.21
N ARG A 23 15.89 2.65 -0.41
CA ARG A 23 14.93 2.15 -1.40
C ARG A 23 14.58 0.71 -1.14
N ALA A 24 13.30 0.39 -1.27
CA ALA A 24 12.77 -0.95 -1.22
C ALA A 24 11.72 -1.14 -2.33
N GLU A 25 11.60 -2.37 -2.81
CA GLU A 25 10.50 -2.82 -3.64
C GLU A 25 9.51 -3.60 -2.78
N LEU A 26 8.22 -3.30 -2.92
CA LEU A 26 7.14 -4.02 -2.26
C LEU A 26 6.25 -4.67 -3.32
N LYS A 27 6.01 -5.97 -3.20
CA LYS A 27 4.95 -6.67 -3.93
C LYS A 27 3.82 -6.95 -2.97
N VAL A 28 2.67 -6.33 -3.23
CA VAL A 28 1.51 -6.35 -2.34
C VAL A 28 0.34 -7.04 -3.05
N ARG A 29 -0.24 -8.05 -2.41
CA ARG A 29 -1.53 -8.63 -2.78
C ARG A 29 -2.57 -8.07 -1.82
N CYS A 30 -3.55 -7.34 -2.33
CA CYS A 30 -4.54 -6.65 -1.51
C CYS A 30 -5.94 -6.72 -2.09
N GLN A 31 -6.93 -6.36 -1.28
CA GLN A 31 -8.32 -6.22 -1.69
C GLN A 31 -8.47 -5.12 -2.74
N GLY A 32 -9.40 -5.32 -3.68
CA GLY A 32 -9.80 -4.29 -4.63
C GLY A 32 -10.24 -3.00 -3.95
N GLY A 33 -9.82 -1.87 -4.51
CA GLY A 33 -10.12 -0.54 -3.96
C GLY A 33 -9.25 -0.10 -2.79
N LEU A 34 -8.20 -0.85 -2.42
CA LEU A 34 -7.14 -0.35 -1.54
C LEU A 34 -6.24 0.63 -2.32
N TYR A 35 -5.90 1.75 -1.68
CA TYR A 35 -5.07 2.80 -2.27
C TYR A 35 -3.60 2.54 -1.91
N VAL A 36 -2.87 1.90 -2.82
CA VAL A 36 -1.48 1.46 -2.55
C VAL A 36 -0.54 2.64 -2.25
N LYS A 37 -0.77 3.81 -2.86
CA LYS A 37 0.04 5.00 -2.57
C LYS A 37 -0.14 5.46 -1.12
N GLU A 38 -1.37 5.45 -0.62
CA GLU A 38 -1.74 5.84 0.74
C GLU A 38 -1.23 4.83 1.77
N LEU A 39 -1.26 3.53 1.45
CA LEU A 39 -0.58 2.50 2.24
C LEU A 39 0.92 2.80 2.44
N VAL A 40 1.58 3.41 1.45
CA VAL A 40 2.99 3.79 1.57
C VAL A 40 3.18 5.07 2.37
N THR A 41 2.43 6.13 2.04
CA THR A 41 2.63 7.46 2.62
C THR A 41 2.00 7.62 4.01
N GLY A 42 1.02 6.79 4.37
CA GLY A 42 0.16 6.97 5.54
C GLY A 42 -0.93 8.03 5.34
N ASP A 43 -0.93 8.72 4.21
CA ASP A 43 -1.91 9.74 3.84
C ASP A 43 -2.20 10.74 4.98
N ASP A 44 -1.12 11.30 5.55
CA ASP A 44 -1.14 12.20 6.71
C ASP A 44 -1.87 11.62 7.94
N GLY A 45 -1.75 10.30 8.15
CA GLY A 45 -2.35 9.58 9.27
C GLY A 45 -3.74 9.03 8.99
N ARG A 46 -4.30 9.24 7.79
CA ARG A 46 -5.62 8.72 7.41
C ARG A 46 -5.60 7.24 7.04
N THR A 47 -4.42 6.67 6.76
CA THR A 47 -4.24 5.24 6.50
C THR A 47 -3.37 4.61 7.58
N ASN A 48 -3.94 3.65 8.31
CA ASN A 48 -3.28 2.91 9.40
C ASN A 48 -3.63 1.41 9.31
N PRO A 49 -2.65 0.48 9.33
CA PRO A 49 -1.20 0.74 9.33
C PRO A 49 -0.68 1.22 7.97
N SER A 50 0.46 1.93 7.98
CA SER A 50 1.17 2.37 6.77
C SER A 50 2.67 2.05 6.81
N VAL A 51 3.31 1.99 5.63
CA VAL A 51 4.76 1.74 5.53
C VAL A 51 5.56 2.84 6.23
N SER A 52 5.17 4.10 6.05
CA SER A 52 5.83 5.23 6.71
C SER A 52 5.78 5.13 8.24
N GLU A 53 4.62 4.76 8.77
CA GLU A 53 4.42 4.57 10.21
C GLU A 53 5.22 3.39 10.75
N ILE A 54 5.15 2.23 10.09
CA ILE A 54 5.88 1.01 10.49
C ILE A 54 7.38 1.24 10.51
N LEU A 55 7.93 1.93 9.50
CA LEU A 55 9.36 2.21 9.39
C LEU A 55 9.79 3.47 10.16
N LYS A 56 8.86 4.17 10.80
CA LYS A 56 9.09 5.43 11.54
C LYS A 56 9.85 6.46 10.70
N CYS A 57 9.56 6.53 9.40
CA CYS A 57 10.18 7.48 8.48
C CYS A 57 9.21 7.90 7.37
N LYS A 58 9.48 9.02 6.70
CA LYS A 58 8.68 9.44 5.55
C LYS A 58 9.00 8.57 4.34
N ALA A 59 8.07 7.72 3.92
CA ALA A 59 8.17 6.95 2.69
C ALA A 59 7.31 7.59 1.59
N LYS A 60 7.80 7.52 0.34
CA LYS A 60 7.07 8.00 -0.83
C LYS A 60 7.14 6.95 -1.95
N PRO A 61 6.03 6.70 -2.67
CA PRO A 61 6.05 5.88 -3.87
C PRO A 61 6.95 6.51 -4.93
N ILE A 62 7.89 5.74 -5.47
CA ILE A 62 8.72 6.16 -6.61
C ILE A 62 8.09 5.67 -7.92
N LYS A 63 7.61 4.41 -7.92
CA LYS A 63 6.93 3.76 -9.03
C LYS A 63 5.82 2.86 -8.48
N LEU A 64 4.74 2.70 -9.25
CA LEU A 64 3.64 1.79 -8.94
C LEU A 64 3.13 1.16 -10.23
N ASP A 65 3.15 -0.18 -10.28
CA ASP A 65 2.63 -0.96 -11.40
C ASP A 65 1.63 -2.00 -10.87
N VAL A 66 0.58 -2.30 -11.64
CA VAL A 66 -0.35 -3.39 -11.34
C VAL A 66 0.14 -4.66 -12.05
N LEU A 67 0.56 -5.65 -11.28
CA LEU A 67 1.11 -6.90 -11.84
C LEU A 67 0.02 -7.89 -12.28
N LYS A 68 -1.10 -7.95 -11.55
CA LYS A 68 -2.21 -8.87 -11.83
C LYS A 68 -3.50 -8.36 -11.18
N VAL A 69 -4.62 -8.57 -11.86
CA VAL A 69 -5.97 -8.45 -11.29
C VAL A 69 -6.53 -9.86 -11.14
N ILE A 70 -6.94 -10.23 -9.92
CA ILE A 70 -7.53 -11.54 -9.63
C ILE A 70 -9.04 -11.34 -9.51
N MET A 71 -9.78 -11.90 -10.46
CA MET A 71 -11.23 -12.01 -10.38
C MET A 71 -11.54 -13.40 -9.83
N ARG A 72 -12.48 -13.49 -8.87
CA ARG A 72 -13.12 -14.78 -8.61
C ARG A 72 -14.18 -14.95 -9.68
N GLU A 73 -14.12 -16.06 -10.41
CA GLU A 73 -15.27 -16.52 -11.18
C GLU A 73 -16.36 -16.90 -10.18
N GLY A 74 -17.60 -16.48 -10.49
CA GLY A 74 -18.78 -16.75 -9.69
C GLY A 74 -19.28 -18.18 -9.88
#